data_AF-A0A9D6CY13-F1
#
_entry.id   AF-A0A9D6CY13-F1
#
_cell.length_a   1.000
_cell.length_b   1.000
_cell.length_c   1.000
_cell.angle_alpha   90.00
_cell.angle_beta   90.00
_cell.angle_gamma   90.00
#
_symmetry.space_group_name_H-M   'P 1'
#
loop_
_entity.id
_entity.type
_entity.pdbx_description
1 polymer ?
#
loop_
_entity_poly.entity_id
_entity_poly.type
_entity_poly.pdbx_seq_one_letter_code
_entity_poly.pdbx_strand_id
1 'polypeptide(L)'
;MSILGRLLGYISMLANLCLALLLLGAGLVGALSESSMKVDLIPASPESMAQVLMYSGLGGLIAVVFGLRPGRLSRSLLVLWSLLVTGILICAFFRPSYRFDGEEHFRLGIWIFLGSLLLLIGSYCHWKAGGGEKRR
;
A
#
# COMPACT_ATOMS: atom_id res chain seq x y z
N MET A 1 2.06 17.33 -18.39
CA MET A 1 1.57 15.98 -18.00
C MET A 1 0.17 15.82 -18.57
N SER A 2 -0.10 14.68 -19.21
CA SER A 2 -1.45 14.37 -19.74
C SER A 2 -2.48 14.30 -18.60
N ILE A 3 -3.74 14.59 -18.89
CA ILE A 3 -4.88 14.49 -17.95
C ILE A 3 -4.95 13.10 -17.31
N LEU A 4 -4.66 12.06 -18.11
CA LEU A 4 -4.61 10.67 -17.66
C LEU A 4 -3.66 10.47 -16.47
N GLY A 5 -2.45 11.05 -16.51
CA GLY A 5 -1.47 10.89 -15.43
C GLY A 5 -1.88 11.58 -14.13
N ARG A 6 -2.69 12.65 -14.21
CA ARG A 6 -3.25 13.30 -13.01
C ARG A 6 -4.38 12.46 -12.41
N LEU A 7 -5.29 11.96 -13.24
CA LEU A 7 -6.35 11.04 -12.80
C LEU A 7 -5.78 9.79 -12.12
N LEU A 8 -4.77 9.17 -12.74
CA LEU A 8 -4.10 7.99 -12.18
C LEU A 8 -3.45 8.28 -10.82
N GLY A 9 -2.90 9.49 -10.65
CA GLY A 9 -2.36 9.95 -9.37
C GLY A 9 -3.42 10.06 -8.28
N TYR A 10 -4.57 10.66 -8.58
CA TYR A 10 -5.68 10.77 -7.62
C TYR A 10 -6.29 9.40 -7.27
N ILE A 11 -6.49 8.53 -8.27
CA ILE A 11 -6.98 7.17 -8.05
C ILE A 11 -6.02 6.40 -7.14
N SER A 12 -4.71 6.49 -7.39
CA SER A 12 -3.70 5.84 -6.56
C SER A 12 -3.68 6.39 -5.13
N MET A 13 -3.86 7.70 -4.95
CA MET A 13 -3.95 8.30 -3.63
C MET A 13 -5.19 7.80 -2.86
N LEU A 14 -6.35 7.73 -3.52
CA LEU A 14 -7.58 7.21 -2.93
C LEU A 14 -7.46 5.73 -2.58
N ALA A 15 -6.88 4.92 -3.47
CA ALA A 15 -6.68 3.50 -3.23
C ALA A 15 -5.65 3.26 -2.11
N ASN A 16 -4.59 4.06 -1.99
CA ASN A 16 -3.68 4.04 -0.85
C ASN A 16 -4.38 4.43 0.47
N LEU A 17 -5.33 5.39 0.43
CA LEU A 17 -6.15 5.74 1.59
C LEU A 17 -7.02 4.56 2.03
N CYS A 18 -7.73 3.93 1.10
CA CYS A 18 -8.54 2.74 1.37
C CYS A 18 -7.68 1.60 1.94
N LEU A 19 -6.51 1.34 1.36
CA LEU A 19 -5.58 0.33 1.84
C LEU A 19 -5.09 0.65 3.26
N ALA A 20 -4.72 1.89 3.54
CA ALA A 20 -4.27 2.31 4.86
C ALA A 20 -5.35 2.16 5.92
N LEU A 21 -6.60 2.54 5.60
CA LEU A 21 -7.75 2.36 6.48
C LEU A 21 -8.09 0.88 6.69
N LEU A 22 -7.99 0.05 5.64
CA LEU A 22 -8.20 -1.39 5.73
C LEU A 22 -7.17 -2.03 6.68
N LEU A 23 -5.88 -1.72 6.51
CA LEU A 23 -4.80 -2.22 7.36
C LEU A 23 -4.98 -1.77 8.81
N LEU A 24 -5.31 -0.49 9.02
CA LEU A 24 -5.53 0.05 10.35
C LEU A 24 -6.73 -0.62 11.04
N GLY A 25 -7.85 -0.75 10.33
CA GLY A 25 -9.06 -1.38 10.84
C GLY A 25 -8.85 -2.86 11.15
N ALA A 26 -8.19 -3.60 10.26
CA ALA A 26 -7.85 -5.01 10.48
C ALA A 26 -6.91 -5.18 11.68
N GLY A 27 -5.90 -4.33 11.82
CA GLY A 27 -5.02 -4.34 13.00
C GLY A 27 -5.76 -4.03 14.30
N LEU A 28 -6.67 -3.05 14.27
CA LEU A 28 -7.47 -2.66 15.43
C LEU A 28 -8.44 -3.78 15.86
N VAL A 29 -9.12 -4.42 14.90
CA VAL A 29 -9.96 -5.59 15.17
C VAL A 29 -9.14 -6.73 15.75
N GLY A 30 -7.96 -7.01 15.18
CA GLY A 30 -7.04 -8.02 15.70
C GLY A 30 -6.58 -7.73 17.14
N ALA A 31 -6.28 -6.47 17.45
CA ALA A 31 -5.88 -6.05 18.79
C ALA A 31 -7.01 -6.17 19.82
N LEU A 32 -8.25 -5.88 19.41
CA LEU A 32 -9.43 -5.95 20.29
C LEU A 32 -9.98 -7.37 20.48
N SER A 33 -9.70 -8.28 19.54
CA SER A 33 -10.28 -9.64 19.55
C SER A 33 -9.46 -10.66 20.36
N GLU A 34 -8.34 -10.25 20.96
CA GLU A 34 -7.38 -11.08 21.76
C GLU A 34 -7.00 -12.44 21.13
N SER A 35 -7.21 -12.60 19.84
CA SER A 35 -7.02 -13.85 19.10
C SER A 35 -5.84 -13.73 18.16
N SER A 36 -5.09 -14.83 18.00
CA SER A 36 -3.94 -14.88 17.10
C SER A 36 -4.39 -14.68 15.66
N MET A 37 -4.11 -13.51 15.08
CA MET A 37 -4.45 -13.19 13.70
C MET A 37 -3.37 -13.73 12.78
N LYS A 38 -3.74 -14.59 11.84
CA LYS A 38 -2.80 -15.13 10.84
C LYS A 38 -3.15 -14.56 9.46
N VAL A 39 -2.21 -13.79 8.91
CA VAL A 39 -2.25 -13.31 7.54
C VAL A 39 -1.03 -13.89 6.83
N ASP A 40 -1.23 -14.98 6.09
CA ASP A 40 -0.13 -15.71 5.45
C ASP A 40 0.66 -14.88 4.43
N LEU A 41 0.03 -13.82 3.90
CA LEU A 41 0.64 -12.91 2.94
C LEU A 41 1.67 -11.95 3.57
N ILE A 42 1.55 -11.64 4.87
CA ILE A 42 2.45 -10.69 5.54
C ILE A 42 3.51 -11.49 6.30
N PRO A 43 4.81 -11.18 6.12
CA PRO A 43 5.88 -11.92 6.77
C PRO A 43 6.08 -11.51 8.25
N ALA A 44 5.01 -11.51 9.04
CA ALA A 44 5.01 -11.21 10.47
C ALA A 44 4.57 -12.43 11.30
N SER A 45 4.98 -12.48 12.57
CA SER A 45 4.51 -13.52 13.49
C SER A 45 3.04 -13.29 13.85
N PRO A 46 2.24 -14.35 14.13
CA PRO A 46 0.83 -14.19 14.49
C PRO A 46 0.61 -13.28 15.72
N GLU A 47 1.56 -13.30 16.66
CA GLU A 47 1.55 -12.49 17.89
C GLU A 47 1.77 -10.99 17.61
N SER A 48 2.54 -10.66 16.58
CA SER A 48 2.86 -9.29 16.20
C SER A 48 1.98 -8.76 15.07
N MET A 49 1.16 -9.62 14.46
CA MET A 49 0.41 -9.32 13.24
C MET A 49 -0.51 -8.10 13.42
N ALA A 50 -1.29 -8.04 14.49
CA ALA A 50 -2.18 -6.92 14.76
C ALA A 50 -1.44 -5.58 14.84
N GLN A 51 -0.29 -5.55 15.53
CA GLN A 51 0.56 -4.35 15.65
C GLN A 51 1.17 -3.97 14.30
N VAL A 52 1.67 -4.94 13.55
CA VAL A 52 2.23 -4.71 12.20
C VAL A 52 1.19 -4.11 11.27
N LEU A 53 -0.04 -4.63 11.25
CA LEU A 53 -1.14 -4.07 10.45
C LEU A 53 -1.52 -2.66 10.91
N MET A 54 -1.63 -2.42 12.23
CA MET A 54 -1.91 -1.09 12.77
C MET A 54 -0.85 -0.07 12.36
N TYR A 55 0.43 -0.37 12.60
CA TYR A 55 1.52 0.55 12.27
C TYR A 55 1.67 0.74 10.76
N SER A 56 1.41 -0.29 9.96
CA SER A 56 1.35 -0.19 8.51
C SER A 56 0.21 0.72 8.06
N GLY A 57 -1.00 0.55 8.62
CA GLY A 57 -2.14 1.41 8.33
C GLY A 57 -1.89 2.88 8.72
N LEU A 58 -1.29 3.13 9.88
CA LEU A 58 -0.85 4.47 10.29
C LEU A 58 0.20 5.05 9.34
N GLY A 59 1.20 4.25 8.95
CA GLY A 59 2.23 4.65 7.99
C GLY A 59 1.65 5.04 6.64
N GLY A 60 0.70 4.25 6.13
CA GLY A 60 -0.03 4.55 4.90
C GLY A 60 -0.86 5.83 5.00
N LEU A 61 -1.56 6.06 6.12
CA LEU A 61 -2.31 7.29 6.36
C LEU A 61 -1.40 8.51 6.37
N ILE A 62 -0.26 8.43 7.07
CA ILE A 62 0.75 9.49 7.07
C ILE A 62 1.23 9.76 5.64
N ALA A 63 1.55 8.71 4.87
CA ALA A 63 1.97 8.85 3.48
C ALA A 63 0.92 9.54 2.59
N VAL A 64 -0.37 9.24 2.78
CA VAL A 64 -1.48 9.89 2.08
C VAL A 64 -1.63 11.36 2.50
N VAL A 65 -1.60 11.66 3.79
CA VAL A 65 -1.71 13.04 4.32
C VAL A 65 -0.55 13.90 3.80
N PHE A 66 0.66 13.36 3.75
CA PHE A 66 1.80 14.06 3.14
C PHE A 66 1.68 14.15 1.62
N GLY A 67 1.09 13.14 0.96
CA GLY A 67 0.81 13.15 -0.48
C GLY A 67 -0.17 14.27 -0.91
N LEU A 68 -1.03 14.73 -0.02
CA LEU A 68 -1.94 15.87 -0.24
C LEU A 68 -1.22 17.22 -0.20
N ARG A 69 -0.07 17.33 0.48
CA ARG A 69 0.63 18.60 0.61
C ARG A 69 1.31 19.00 -0.71
N PRO A 70 1.30 20.30 -1.07
CA PRO A 70 2.09 20.78 -2.19
C PRO A 70 3.58 20.61 -1.89
N GLY A 71 4.31 19.98 -2.80
CA GLY A 71 5.75 19.74 -2.64
C GLY A 71 6.20 18.36 -3.10
N ARG A 72 7.33 18.34 -3.83
CA ARG A 72 7.93 17.10 -4.35
C ARG A 72 8.35 16.13 -3.24
N LEU A 73 8.90 16.65 -2.14
CA LEU A 73 9.35 15.82 -1.02
C LEU A 73 8.19 15.13 -0.33
N SER A 74 7.09 15.84 -0.06
CA SER A 74 5.90 15.31 0.59
C SER A 74 5.21 14.22 -0.23
N ARG A 75 5.15 14.39 -1.57
CA ARG A 75 4.63 13.35 -2.49
C ARG A 75 5.54 12.15 -2.63
N SER A 76 6.82 12.26 -2.27
CA SER A 76 7.76 11.13 -2.34
C SER A 76 7.44 10.06 -1.30
N LEU A 77 6.84 10.44 -0.16
CA LEU A 77 6.39 9.47 0.86
C LEU A 77 5.33 8.52 0.32
N LEU A 78 4.40 9.00 -0.51
CA LEU A 78 3.36 8.15 -1.10
C LEU A 78 3.96 7.12 -2.08
N VAL A 79 4.99 7.53 -2.83
CA VAL A 79 5.76 6.62 -3.70
C VAL A 79 6.51 5.60 -2.86
N LEU A 80 7.20 6.03 -1.81
CA LEU A 80 7.94 5.15 -0.92
C LEU A 80 7.02 4.14 -0.24
N TRP A 81 5.85 4.57 0.23
CA TRP A 81 4.83 3.71 0.78
C TRP A 81 4.33 2.68 -0.23
N SER A 82 3.97 3.10 -1.45
CA SER A 82 3.53 2.18 -2.49
C SER A 82 4.63 1.19 -2.91
N LEU A 83 5.88 1.62 -2.84
CA LEU A 83 7.05 0.78 -3.09
C LEU A 83 7.26 -0.25 -1.98
N LEU A 84 7.08 0.13 -0.72
CA LEU A 84 7.10 -0.79 0.42
C LEU A 84 5.98 -1.84 0.31
N VAL A 85 4.74 -1.43 0.02
CA VAL A 85 3.61 -2.36 -0.19
C VAL A 85 3.91 -3.35 -1.31
N THR A 86 4.39 -2.85 -2.45
CA THR A 86 4.77 -3.71 -3.58
C THR A 86 5.92 -4.64 -3.22
N GLY A 87 6.95 -4.14 -2.53
CA GLY A 87 8.08 -4.93 -2.08
C GLY A 87 7.69 -6.06 -1.13
N ILE A 88 6.79 -5.80 -0.18
CA ILE A 88 6.25 -6.82 0.73
C ILE A 88 5.51 -7.90 -0.06
N LEU A 89 4.67 -7.51 -1.04
CA LEU A 89 3.96 -8.46 -1.89
C LEU A 89 4.92 -9.32 -2.72
N ILE A 90 5.97 -8.73 -3.30
CA ILE A 90 7.02 -9.48 -4.00
C ILE A 90 7.64 -10.50 -3.05
N CYS A 91 8.09 -10.07 -1.87
CA CYS A 91 8.69 -10.95 -0.87
C CYS A 91 7.73 -12.08 -0.43
N ALA A 92 6.43 -11.79 -0.33
CA ALA A 92 5.42 -12.79 0.01
C ALA A 92 5.24 -13.82 -1.10
N PHE A 93 5.19 -13.38 -2.36
CA PHE A 93 5.06 -14.25 -3.53
C PHE A 93 6.22 -15.22 -3.71
N PHE A 94 7.45 -14.77 -3.44
CA PHE A 94 8.65 -15.61 -3.56
C PHE A 94 8.96 -16.42 -2.29
N ARG A 95 8.11 -16.36 -1.26
CA ARG A 95 8.35 -17.07 0.00
C ARG A 95 8.06 -18.56 -0.19
N PRO A 96 9.03 -19.47 0.08
CA PRO A 96 8.83 -20.91 -0.13
C PRO A 96 7.71 -21.52 0.72
N SER A 97 7.40 -20.90 1.86
CA SER A 97 6.35 -21.30 2.78
C SER A 97 4.96 -20.82 2.38
N TYR A 98 4.85 -19.91 1.41
CA TYR A 98 3.57 -19.39 0.95
C TYR A 98 3.03 -20.32 -0.14
N ARG A 99 1.99 -21.08 0.21
CA ARG A 99 1.25 -21.93 -0.72
C ARG A 99 -0.11 -21.32 -0.97
N PHE A 100 -0.45 -21.15 -2.23
CA PHE A 100 -1.80 -20.76 -2.61
C PHE A 100 -2.73 -21.96 -2.40
N ASP A 101 -3.82 -21.75 -1.68
CA ASP A 101 -4.79 -22.79 -1.35
C ASP A 101 -5.78 -23.01 -2.51
N GLY A 102 -5.24 -23.24 -3.71
CA GLY A 102 -6.02 -23.39 -4.95
C GLY A 102 -5.89 -22.23 -5.95
N GLU A 103 -6.50 -22.42 -7.13
CA GLU A 103 -6.40 -21.52 -8.28
C GLU A 103 -7.00 -20.14 -8.01
N GLU A 104 -8.12 -20.06 -7.29
CA GLU A 104 -8.77 -18.78 -6.96
C GLU A 104 -7.88 -17.88 -6.11
N HIS A 105 -7.23 -18.44 -5.08
CA HIS A 105 -6.32 -17.69 -4.21
C HIS A 105 -5.08 -17.21 -4.97
N PHE A 106 -4.58 -18.02 -5.91
CA PHE A 106 -3.49 -17.62 -6.79
C PHE A 106 -3.88 -16.45 -7.70
N ARG A 107 -5.04 -16.53 -8.35
CA ARG A 107 -5.56 -15.48 -9.22
C ARG A 107 -5.81 -14.18 -8.45
N LEU A 108 -6.36 -14.27 -7.24
CA LEU A 108 -6.58 -13.13 -6.35
C LEU A 108 -5.23 -12.49 -5.97
N GLY A 109 -4.23 -13.29 -5.62
CA GLY A 109 -2.87 -12.79 -5.36
C GLY A 109 -2.31 -11.99 -6.53
N ILE A 110 -2.47 -12.49 -7.77
CA ILE A 110 -2.01 -11.79 -8.97
C ILE A 110 -2.71 -10.44 -9.13
N TRP A 111 -4.03 -10.39 -8.89
CA TRP A 111 -4.78 -9.14 -8.94
C TRP A 111 -4.32 -8.13 -7.88
N ILE A 112 -4.05 -8.59 -6.65
CA ILE A 112 -3.48 -7.74 -5.60
C ILE A 112 -2.11 -7.19 -6.01
N PHE A 113 -1.25 -8.05 -6.57
CA PHE A 113 0.06 -7.66 -7.05
C PHE A 113 0.00 -6.64 -8.19
N LEU A 114 -0.87 -6.87 -9.18
CA LEU A 114 -1.12 -5.90 -10.26
C LEU A 114 -1.68 -4.58 -9.71
N GLY A 115 -2.58 -4.66 -8.72
CA GLY A 115 -3.11 -3.50 -8.00
C GLY A 115 -2.01 -2.70 -7.30
N SER A 116 -1.05 -3.35 -6.66
CA SER A 116 0.07 -2.66 -5.99
C SER A 116 1.02 -2.00 -6.99
N LEU A 117 1.26 -2.62 -8.15
CA LEU A 117 2.01 -1.98 -9.24
C LEU A 117 1.27 -0.75 -9.77
N LEU A 118 -0.04 -0.81 -9.92
CA LEU A 118 -0.86 0.33 -10.33
C LEU A 118 -0.80 1.47 -9.30
N LEU A 119 -0.84 1.14 -8.00
CA LEU A 119 -0.65 2.09 -6.90
C LEU A 119 0.72 2.78 -7.00
N LEU A 120 1.79 2.02 -7.27
CA LEU A 120 3.14 2.55 -7.41
C LEU A 120 3.26 3.48 -8.62
N ILE A 121 2.75 3.07 -9.78
CA ILE A 121 2.75 3.86 -11.01
C ILE A 121 1.96 5.15 -10.81
N GLY A 122 0.75 5.08 -10.25
CA GLY A 122 -0.08 6.25 -9.99
C GLY A 122 0.58 7.21 -8.99
N SER A 123 1.20 6.70 -7.93
CA SER A 123 1.95 7.51 -6.96
C SER A 123 3.14 8.23 -7.62
N TYR A 124 3.85 7.53 -8.50
CA TYR A 124 4.94 8.13 -9.27
C TYR A 124 4.45 9.23 -10.23
N CYS A 125 3.32 9.00 -10.90
CA CYS A 125 2.67 10.03 -11.72
C CYS A 125 2.30 11.26 -10.87
N HIS A 126 1.71 11.06 -9.68
CA HIS A 126 1.37 12.14 -8.75
C HIS A 126 2.59 12.96 -8.30
N TRP A 127 3.70 12.28 -8.01
CA TRP A 127 4.97 12.91 -7.67
C TRP A 127 5.53 13.75 -8.83
N LYS A 128 5.51 13.20 -10.06
CA LYS A 128 5.97 13.90 -11.26
C LYS A 128 5.13 15.15 -11.56
N ALA A 129 3.83 15.12 -11.28
CA ALA A 129 2.96 16.30 -11.41
C ALA A 129 3.39 17.45 -10.49
N GLY A 130 3.87 17.15 -9.28
CA GLY A 130 4.28 18.16 -8.30
C GLY A 130 5.66 18.76 -8.54
N GLY A 131 6.46 18.14 -9.41
CA GLY A 131 7.79 18.65 -9.80
C GLY A 131 7.74 19.74 -10.86
N GLY A 132 6.63 19.89 -11.59
CA GLY A 132 6.48 20.88 -12.66
C GLY A 132 6.25 22.32 -12.18
N GLU A 133 5.83 22.49 -10.92
CA GLU A 133 5.43 23.78 -10.36
C GLU A 133 6.62 24.70 -9.98
N LYS A 134 7.85 24.15 -9.92
CA LYS A 134 9.08 24.92 -9.67
C LYS A 134 9.80 25.46 -10.93
N ARG A 135 9.17 25.41 -12.12
CA ARG A 135 9.75 25.90 -13.38
C ARG A 135 8.82 26.84 -14.18
N ARG A 136 8.05 27.68 -13.49
CA ARG A 136 7.40 28.85 -14.09
C ARG A 136 7.55 30.05 -13.18
#